data_AF-U2ZUF3-F1
#
_entry.id   AF-U2ZUF3-F1
#
_cell.length_a   1.000
_cell.length_b   1.000
_cell.length_c   1.000
_cell.angle_alpha   90.00
_cell.angle_beta   90.00
_cell.angle_gamma   90.00
#
_symmetry.space_group_name_H-M   'P 1'
#
loop_
_entity.id
_entity.type
_entity.pdbx_description
1 polymer ?
#
loop_
_entity_poly.entity_id
_entity_poly.type
_entity_poly.pdbx_seq_one_letter_code
_entity_poly.pdbx_strand_id
1 'polypeptide(L)'
;MTMTRPVPKHIKELTVSDLERNRWCVYHNDEEGYDSFEFVIPDTHLGFSEHAIEIELSHFAFPDGRIMKGSFDGSASFSIFHDDNWHPLWFGASTPNENTINEFKCFLTINHLTLPVHATAIWSGTSKTFSGLQYIGDRGAIREIVL
;
A
#
# COMPACT_ATOMS: atom_id res chain seq x y z
N MET A 1 -8.38 -34.58 7.69
CA MET A 1 -7.53 -33.85 6.73
C MET A 1 -6.94 -32.68 7.48
N THR A 2 -5.64 -32.71 7.74
CA THR A 2 -4.90 -31.57 8.31
C THR A 2 -4.88 -30.49 7.24
N MET A 3 -5.77 -29.51 7.33
CA MET A 3 -5.66 -28.31 6.51
C MET A 3 -4.38 -27.61 6.95
N THR A 4 -3.36 -27.66 6.09
CA THR A 4 -2.11 -26.91 6.29
C THR A 4 -2.49 -25.44 6.37
N ARG A 5 -2.38 -24.85 7.56
CA ARG A 5 -2.61 -23.42 7.75
C ARG A 5 -1.58 -22.66 6.89
N PRO A 6 -1.99 -21.70 6.05
CA PRO A 6 -1.05 -20.81 5.40
C PRO A 6 -0.13 -20.17 6.45
N VAL A 7 1.19 -20.26 6.26
CA VAL A 7 2.13 -19.61 7.19
C VAL A 7 2.00 -18.08 7.03
N PRO A 8 1.94 -17.30 8.12
CA PRO A 8 1.95 -15.85 8.05
C PRO A 8 3.14 -15.35 7.21
N LYS A 9 2.88 -14.35 6.37
CA LYS A 9 3.87 -13.76 5.47
C LYS A 9 4.32 -12.42 6.03
N HIS A 10 5.59 -12.07 5.87
CA HIS A 10 6.04 -10.72 6.20
C HIS A 10 5.40 -9.70 5.26
N ILE A 11 4.91 -8.58 5.79
CA ILE A 11 4.23 -7.52 5.02
C ILE A 11 5.10 -7.02 3.86
N LYS A 12 6.41 -6.90 4.08
CA LYS A 12 7.38 -6.45 3.07
C LYS A 12 7.55 -7.42 1.90
N GLU A 13 7.11 -8.67 2.05
CA GLU A 13 7.17 -9.72 1.03
C GLU A 13 5.84 -9.86 0.27
N LEU A 14 4.82 -9.04 0.58
CA LEU A 14 3.59 -9.01 -0.20
C LEU A 14 3.88 -8.49 -1.60
N THR A 15 3.41 -9.24 -2.59
CA THR A 15 3.47 -8.88 -4.00
C THR A 15 2.08 -8.46 -4.49
N VAL A 16 2.02 -7.77 -5.63
CA VAL A 16 0.73 -7.51 -6.30
C VAL A 16 -0.02 -8.81 -6.61
N SER A 17 0.68 -9.87 -7.01
CA SER A 17 0.03 -11.17 -7.27
C SER A 17 -0.55 -11.82 -6.02
N ASP A 18 -0.01 -11.56 -4.83
CA ASP A 18 -0.64 -11.99 -3.58
C ASP A 18 -1.95 -11.25 -3.34
N LEU A 19 -1.94 -9.92 -3.53
CA LEU A 19 -3.09 -9.04 -3.34
C LEU A 19 -4.21 -9.27 -4.37
N GLU A 20 -3.87 -9.74 -5.57
CA GLU A 20 -4.84 -10.15 -6.59
C GLU A 20 -5.57 -11.45 -6.24
N ARG A 21 -4.92 -12.34 -5.48
CA ARG A 21 -5.43 -13.70 -5.24
C ARG A 21 -6.25 -13.82 -3.97
N ASN A 22 -5.92 -13.05 -2.94
CA ASN A 22 -6.53 -13.16 -1.62
C ASN A 22 -6.70 -11.77 -1.00
N ARG A 23 -7.64 -11.64 -0.07
CA ARG A 23 -7.61 -10.57 0.93
C ARG A 23 -6.54 -10.89 1.97
N TRP A 24 -5.91 -9.86 2.52
CA TRP A 24 -4.87 -10.00 3.53
C TRP A 24 -5.16 -9.09 4.71
N CYS A 25 -5.04 -9.61 5.92
CA CYS A 25 -5.12 -8.80 7.13
C CYS A 25 -3.87 -8.96 7.97
N VAL A 26 -3.55 -7.94 8.75
CA VAL A 26 -2.46 -8.00 9.74
C VAL A 26 -2.72 -9.13 10.74
N TYR A 27 -1.65 -9.74 11.23
CA TYR A 27 -1.74 -10.89 12.13
C TYR A 27 -0.84 -10.73 13.34
N HIS A 28 -1.44 -10.90 14.52
CA HIS A 28 -0.74 -10.90 15.80
C HIS A 28 -0.96 -12.24 16.50
N ASN A 29 0.12 -12.87 16.95
CA ASN A 29 0.09 -14.02 17.83
C ASN A 29 1.39 -14.08 18.65
N ASP A 30 1.31 -13.73 19.94
CA ASP A 30 2.46 -13.73 20.84
C ASP A 30 3.06 -15.13 21.08
N GLU A 31 2.24 -16.19 21.07
CA GLU A 31 2.71 -17.56 21.31
C GLU A 31 3.56 -18.07 20.14
N GLU A 32 3.20 -17.65 18.92
CA GLU A 32 3.91 -18.00 17.69
C GLU A 32 4.96 -16.95 17.27
N GLY A 33 5.02 -15.81 17.96
CA GLY A 33 5.98 -14.74 17.72
C GLY A 33 5.66 -13.84 16.52
N TYR A 34 4.39 -13.72 16.13
CA TYR A 34 3.95 -12.87 15.02
C TYR A 34 3.43 -11.52 15.53
N ASP A 35 3.97 -10.45 14.96
CA ASP A 35 3.60 -9.06 15.27
C ASP A 35 2.74 -8.46 14.14
N SER A 36 1.63 -7.79 14.49
CA SER A 36 0.69 -7.19 13.53
C SER A 36 1.28 -6.09 12.63
N PHE A 37 2.42 -5.50 12.99
CA PHE A 37 3.12 -4.51 12.18
C PHE A 37 4.08 -5.16 11.17
N GLU A 38 4.34 -6.46 11.29
CA GLU A 38 5.32 -7.17 10.47
C GLU A 38 4.71 -8.30 9.64
N PHE A 39 3.60 -8.89 10.08
CA PHE A 39 3.02 -10.09 9.47
C PHE A 39 1.56 -9.93 9.05
N VAL A 40 1.23 -10.65 7.98
CA VAL A 40 -0.12 -10.76 7.43
C VAL A 40 -0.49 -12.21 7.15
N ILE A 41 -1.79 -12.46 7.08
CA ILE A 41 -2.36 -13.74 6.69
C ILE A 41 -3.42 -13.54 5.61
N PRO A 42 -3.57 -14.51 4.68
CA PRO A 42 -4.62 -14.45 3.68
C PRO A 42 -5.98 -14.84 4.28
N ASP A 43 -7.06 -14.51 3.57
CA ASP A 43 -8.44 -14.93 3.87
C ASP A 43 -8.69 -16.44 3.94
N THR A 44 -7.76 -17.24 3.43
CA THR A 44 -7.74 -18.71 3.58
C THR A 44 -7.17 -19.19 4.91
N HIS A 45 -6.57 -18.30 5.73
CA HIS A 45 -6.06 -18.64 7.05
C HIS A 45 -7.16 -18.59 8.11
N LEU A 46 -7.17 -19.55 9.05
CA LEU A 46 -8.21 -19.65 10.09
C LEU A 46 -8.26 -18.45 11.05
N GLY A 47 -7.15 -17.73 11.18
CA GLY A 47 -7.05 -16.51 11.98
C GLY A 47 -7.47 -15.24 11.24
N PHE A 48 -7.88 -15.33 9.97
CA PHE A 48 -8.28 -14.15 9.20
C PHE A 48 -9.50 -13.49 9.83
N SER A 49 -9.50 -12.17 9.83
CA SER A 49 -10.61 -11.36 10.32
C SER A 49 -10.78 -10.12 9.45
N GLU A 50 -11.99 -9.92 8.92
CA GLU A 50 -12.37 -8.68 8.22
C GLU A 50 -12.49 -7.46 9.14
N HIS A 51 -12.36 -7.68 10.45
CA HIS A 51 -12.31 -6.60 11.45
C HIS A 51 -10.88 -6.19 11.80
N ALA A 52 -9.87 -6.94 11.34
CA ALA A 52 -8.48 -6.53 11.41
C ALA A 52 -8.16 -5.55 10.27
N ILE A 53 -7.03 -4.83 10.40
CA ILE A 53 -6.55 -3.95 9.33
C ILE A 53 -6.19 -4.81 8.12
N GLU A 54 -6.79 -4.51 6.98
CA GLU A 54 -6.52 -5.19 5.72
C GLU A 54 -5.47 -4.46 4.88
N ILE A 55 -4.60 -5.24 4.24
CA ILE A 55 -3.75 -4.79 3.14
C ILE A 55 -4.38 -5.31 1.86
N GLU A 56 -4.77 -4.40 0.98
CA GLU A 56 -5.54 -4.75 -0.20
C GLU A 56 -4.93 -4.20 -1.49
N LEU A 57 -5.28 -4.84 -2.60
CA LEU A 57 -4.95 -4.36 -3.94
C LEU A 57 -5.59 -2.99 -4.17
N SER A 58 -4.82 -2.07 -4.74
CA SER A 58 -5.32 -0.78 -5.18
C SER A 58 -4.99 -0.52 -6.66
N HIS A 59 -5.89 0.22 -7.31
CA HIS A 59 -5.72 0.71 -8.68
C HIS A 59 -5.41 2.19 -8.68
N PHE A 60 -4.47 2.58 -9.54
CA PHE A 60 -4.00 3.94 -9.72
C PHE A 60 -4.31 4.39 -11.14
N ALA A 61 -5.42 5.11 -11.30
CA ALA A 61 -5.86 5.64 -12.57
C ALA A 61 -5.21 7.00 -12.84
N PHE A 62 -4.42 7.06 -13.90
CA PHE A 62 -3.76 8.27 -14.38
C PHE A 62 -4.66 9.01 -15.40
N PRO A 63 -4.47 10.33 -15.61
CA PRO A 63 -5.33 11.13 -16.48
C PRO A 63 -5.36 10.69 -17.95
N ASP A 64 -4.32 9.99 -18.40
CA ASP A 64 -4.23 9.44 -19.75
C ASP A 64 -4.92 8.07 -19.92
N GLY A 65 -5.59 7.58 -18.87
CA GLY A 65 -6.32 6.32 -18.85
C GLY A 65 -5.48 5.10 -18.47
N ARG A 66 -4.17 5.24 -18.22
CA ARG A 66 -3.36 4.14 -17.71
C ARG A 66 -3.73 3.81 -16.27
N ILE A 67 -3.71 2.52 -15.96
CA ILE A 67 -3.96 2.01 -14.62
C ILE A 67 -2.73 1.24 -14.16
N MET A 68 -2.16 1.66 -13.02
CA MET A 68 -1.15 0.88 -12.31
C MET A 68 -1.77 0.18 -11.10
N LYS A 69 -1.09 -0.86 -10.62
CA LYS A 69 -1.49 -1.62 -9.44
C LYS A 69 -0.59 -1.28 -8.26
N GLY A 70 -1.08 -1.53 -7.08
CA GLY A 70 -0.29 -1.42 -5.87
C GLY A 70 -1.09 -1.83 -4.65
N SER A 71 -0.84 -1.18 -3.52
CA SER A 71 -1.43 -1.54 -2.23
C SER A 71 -2.09 -0.35 -1.56
N PHE A 72 -3.09 -0.66 -0.73
CA PHE A 72 -3.60 0.20 0.32
C PHE A 72 -3.44 -0.55 1.65
N ASP A 73 -2.85 0.10 2.65
CA ASP A 73 -2.51 -0.54 3.94
C ASP A 73 -3.62 -0.52 4.99
N GLY A 74 -4.84 -0.13 4.59
CA GLY A 74 -6.00 -0.05 5.47
C GLY A 74 -6.03 1.17 6.39
N SER A 75 -5.00 2.01 6.40
CA SER A 75 -4.93 3.21 7.25
C SER A 75 -5.08 4.50 6.43
N ALA A 76 -4.07 4.81 5.62
CA ALA A 76 -4.00 6.01 4.79
C ALA A 76 -2.98 5.87 3.65
N SER A 77 -2.17 4.79 3.66
CA SER A 77 -1.04 4.67 2.77
C SER A 77 -1.43 3.94 1.49
N PHE A 78 -1.23 4.63 0.37
CA PHE A 78 -1.28 4.05 -0.96
C PHE A 78 0.14 3.99 -1.52
N SER A 79 0.51 2.83 -2.07
CA SER A 79 1.81 2.63 -2.71
C SER A 79 1.63 2.01 -4.09
N ILE A 80 2.28 2.58 -5.11
CA ILE A 80 2.29 2.04 -6.47
C ILE A 80 3.38 0.97 -6.56
N PHE A 81 3.10 -0.17 -7.18
CA PHE A 81 4.11 -1.19 -7.46
C PHE A 81 4.58 -1.08 -8.91
N HIS A 82 5.89 -1.00 -9.11
CA HIS A 82 6.51 -0.96 -10.43
C HIS A 82 7.96 -1.43 -10.38
N ASP A 83 8.38 -2.25 -11.36
CA ASP A 83 9.74 -2.79 -11.47
C ASP A 83 10.29 -3.33 -10.13
N ASP A 84 9.51 -4.18 -9.46
CA ASP A 84 9.82 -4.78 -8.15
C ASP A 84 10.03 -3.78 -6.99
N ASN A 85 9.59 -2.53 -7.16
CA ASN A 85 9.69 -1.48 -6.16
C ASN A 85 8.30 -0.94 -5.77
N TRP A 86 8.20 -0.56 -4.50
CA TRP A 86 7.03 0.13 -3.94
C TRP A 86 7.30 1.63 -3.87
N HIS A 87 6.44 2.41 -4.51
CA HIS A 87 6.48 3.88 -4.52
C HIS A 87 5.35 4.43 -3.65
N PRO A 88 5.60 4.77 -2.37
CA PRO A 88 4.58 5.30 -1.48
C PRO A 88 4.19 6.72 -1.86
N LEU A 89 2.89 7.02 -1.79
CA LEU A 89 2.32 8.36 -1.96
C LEU A 89 2.05 9.06 -0.61
N TRP A 90 2.22 8.34 0.49
CA TRP A 90 1.98 8.80 1.86
C TRP A 90 3.15 8.41 2.78
N PHE A 91 3.72 9.38 3.47
CA PHE A 91 4.91 9.22 4.30
C PHE A 91 4.63 9.40 5.80
N GLY A 92 3.36 9.45 6.21
CA GLY A 92 3.00 9.64 7.62
C GLY A 92 3.68 10.89 8.21
N ALA A 93 4.27 10.78 9.39
CA ALA A 93 4.96 11.89 10.08
C ALA A 93 6.37 12.21 9.54
N SER A 94 6.79 11.58 8.45
CA SER A 94 8.10 11.82 7.83
C SER A 94 7.96 12.74 6.62
N THR A 95 8.53 13.95 6.71
CA THR A 95 8.66 14.83 5.54
C THR A 95 9.55 14.17 4.49
N PRO A 96 9.08 13.98 3.24
CA PRO A 96 9.90 13.42 2.17
C PRO A 96 11.15 14.29 1.95
N ASN A 97 12.31 13.65 1.93
CA ASN A 97 13.57 14.35 1.62
C ASN A 97 13.73 14.54 0.10
N GLU A 98 14.72 15.34 -0.31
CA GLU A 98 14.96 15.64 -1.73
C GLU A 98 15.22 14.38 -2.58
N ASN A 99 15.90 13.37 -2.05
CA ASN A 99 16.16 12.13 -2.78
C ASN A 99 14.85 11.39 -3.08
N THR A 100 13.99 11.21 -2.07
CA THR A 100 12.67 10.59 -2.24
C THR A 100 11.80 11.34 -3.26
N ILE A 101 11.81 12.67 -3.21
CA ILE A 101 11.07 13.51 -4.16
C ILE A 101 11.62 13.31 -5.59
N ASN A 102 12.95 13.31 -5.75
CA ASN A 102 13.59 13.15 -7.04
C ASN A 102 13.39 11.74 -7.61
N GLU A 103 13.48 10.70 -6.79
CA GLU A 103 13.20 9.31 -7.17
C GLU A 103 11.77 9.17 -7.69
N PHE A 104 10.78 9.75 -7.00
CA PHE A 104 9.40 9.70 -7.45
C PHE A 104 9.17 10.51 -8.74
N LYS A 105 9.79 11.69 -8.89
CA LYS A 105 9.76 12.45 -10.15
C LYS A 105 10.38 11.68 -11.32
N CYS A 106 11.50 11.00 -11.08
CA CYS A 106 12.14 10.13 -12.06
C CYS A 106 11.21 8.97 -12.45
N PHE A 107 10.58 8.31 -11.47
CA PHE A 107 9.58 7.27 -11.71
C PHE A 107 8.44 7.75 -12.64
N LEU A 108 7.85 8.92 -12.34
CA LEU A 108 6.82 9.51 -13.19
C LEU A 108 7.34 9.81 -14.60
N THR A 109 8.52 10.44 -14.70
CA THR A 109 9.09 10.89 -15.98
C THR A 109 9.45 9.72 -16.89
N ILE A 110 10.15 8.71 -16.36
CA ILE A 110 10.58 7.52 -17.11
C ILE A 110 9.36 6.74 -17.62
N ASN A 111 8.31 6.67 -16.81
CA ASN A 111 7.06 6.01 -17.18
C ASN A 111 6.08 6.93 -17.92
N HIS A 112 6.45 8.18 -18.22
CA HIS A 112 5.59 9.19 -18.85
C HIS A 112 4.27 9.46 -18.11
N LEU A 113 4.18 9.20 -16.81
CA LEU A 113 2.97 9.33 -16.01
C LEU A 113 2.74 10.79 -15.61
N THR A 114 1.48 11.20 -15.54
CA THR A 114 1.10 12.58 -15.19
C THR A 114 0.17 12.58 -13.98
N LEU A 115 0.41 13.45 -13.01
CA LEU A 115 -0.47 13.67 -11.87
C LEU A 115 -1.62 14.66 -12.23
N PRO A 116 -2.76 14.63 -11.53
CA PRO A 116 -3.06 13.82 -10.36
C PRO A 116 -3.39 12.37 -10.71
N VAL A 117 -3.01 11.46 -9.82
CA VAL A 117 -3.40 10.03 -9.89
C VAL A 117 -4.56 9.78 -8.95
N HIS A 118 -5.57 9.05 -9.41
CA HIS A 118 -6.69 8.61 -8.57
C HIS A 118 -6.45 7.17 -8.11
N ALA A 119 -6.25 6.99 -6.81
CA ALA A 119 -6.08 5.70 -6.17
C ALA A 119 -7.42 5.17 -5.65
N THR A 120 -7.69 3.89 -5.83
CA THR A 120 -8.89 3.21 -5.32
C THR A 120 -8.54 1.82 -4.84
N ALA A 121 -8.84 1.52 -3.59
CA ALA A 121 -8.68 0.21 -2.98
C ALA A 121 -9.87 -0.69 -3.36
N ILE A 122 -9.59 -1.95 -3.74
CA ILE A 122 -10.58 -2.78 -4.45
C ILE A 122 -11.70 -3.29 -3.55
N TRP A 123 -11.41 -3.67 -2.30
CA TRP A 123 -12.39 -4.26 -1.39
C TRP A 123 -13.10 -3.20 -0.56
N SER A 124 -12.35 -2.28 0.06
CA SER A 124 -12.98 -1.23 0.89
C SER A 124 -13.64 -0.12 0.05
N GLY A 125 -13.25 0.03 -1.22
CA GLY A 125 -13.65 1.17 -2.05
C GLY A 125 -13.02 2.50 -1.61
N THR A 126 -12.12 2.49 -0.62
CA THR A 126 -11.40 3.68 -0.17
C THR A 126 -10.66 4.29 -1.35
N SER A 127 -10.88 5.58 -1.58
CA SER A 127 -10.27 6.28 -2.71
C SER A 127 -9.67 7.60 -2.29
N LYS A 128 -8.64 8.01 -3.03
CA LYS A 128 -7.92 9.26 -2.79
C LYS A 128 -7.22 9.72 -4.05
N THR A 129 -7.22 11.03 -4.27
CA THR A 129 -6.50 11.66 -5.36
C THR A 129 -5.21 12.26 -4.84
N PHE A 130 -4.10 12.00 -5.54
CA PHE A 130 -2.77 12.50 -5.20
C PHE A 130 -2.25 13.38 -6.32
N SER A 131 -1.94 14.63 -6.02
CA SER A 131 -1.23 15.54 -6.93
C SER A 131 0.28 15.56 -6.66
N GLY A 132 0.73 14.72 -5.73
CA GLY A 132 2.13 14.61 -5.33
C GLY A 132 2.31 13.69 -4.13
N LEU A 133 3.36 13.92 -3.33
CA LEU A 133 3.67 13.11 -2.15
C LEU A 133 3.08 13.75 -0.89
N GLN A 134 2.36 12.97 -0.10
CA GLN A 134 1.70 13.44 1.09
C GLN A 134 2.41 13.03 2.38
N TYR A 135 2.35 13.91 3.38
CA TYR A 135 2.94 13.70 4.71
C TYR A 135 2.21 14.57 5.75
N ILE A 136 2.44 14.29 7.03
CA ILE A 136 1.97 15.08 8.17
C ILE A 136 3.06 16.09 8.50
N GLY A 137 2.77 17.38 8.32
CA GLY A 137 3.69 18.45 8.70
C GLY A 137 3.68 18.73 10.21
N ASP A 138 4.60 19.59 10.67
CA ASP A 138 4.91 19.88 12.09
C ASP A 138 3.71 20.30 12.97
N ARG A 139 2.59 20.69 12.38
CA ARG A 139 1.35 21.07 13.08
C ARG A 139 0.26 19.99 13.06
N GLY A 140 0.60 18.77 12.66
CA GLY A 140 -0.34 17.66 12.51
C GLY A 140 -1.24 17.74 11.26
N ALA A 141 -1.05 18.76 10.41
CA ALA A 141 -1.82 18.93 9.20
C ALA A 141 -1.22 18.10 8.04
N ILE A 142 -2.09 17.48 7.24
CA ILE A 142 -1.69 16.83 6.00
C ILE A 142 -1.17 17.90 5.02
N ARG A 143 0.00 17.64 4.46
CA ARG A 143 0.67 18.43 3.42
C ARG A 143 0.88 17.56 2.19
N GLU A 144 0.96 18.21 1.03
CA GLU A 144 1.26 17.56 -0.24
C GLU A 144 2.36 18.36 -0.94
N ILE A 145 3.42 17.68 -1.37
CA ILE A 145 4.44 18.22 -2.25
C ILE A 145 3.97 17.95 -3.67
N VAL A 146 3.35 18.94 -4.31
CA VAL A 146 2.87 18.84 -5.70
C VAL A 146 4.06 18.69 -6.65
N LEU A 147 3.99 17.73 -7.58
CA LEU A 147 5.09 17.36 -8.48
C LEU A 147 4.77 17.64 -9.95
#